data_AF-A0A382S4S9-F1
#
_entry.id   AF-A0A382S4S9-F1
#
_cell.length_a   1.000
_cell.length_b   1.000
_cell.length_c   1.000
_cell.angle_alpha   90.00
_cell.angle_beta   90.00
_cell.angle_gamma   90.00
#
_symmetry.space_group_name_H-M   'P 1'
#
loop_
_entity.id
_entity.type
_entity.pdbx_description
1 polymer ?
#
loop_
_entity_poly.entity_id
_entity_poly.type
_entity_poly.pdbx_seq_one_letter_code
_entity_poly.pdbx_strand_id
1 'polypeptide(L)'
;MDAPSIEHILENTAIMKAQRGESQHLPLAGQTWAMIFAKSSTRTRVSFEVGIRELGGNVMFLSSNELQLGRGEPLKDTARVLGRMVHGAVIRTFAQSDVEEFSEWSGISTINALTDAEHPCQILTDIFTYQELRGSIVGKIVTFIGDGACNVPLSWIWAAEKLDFELRIAAPKAYQPSAEILQRTNGNILITDDVHAAAEGADILYTDVW
;
A
#
# COMPACT_ATOMS: atom_id res chain seq x y z
N MET A 1 -2.68 8.64 6.60
CA MET A 1 -4.16 8.45 6.65
C MET A 1 -4.55 8.22 8.10
N ASP A 2 -5.68 8.76 8.55
CA ASP A 2 -6.20 8.50 9.91
C ASP A 2 -7.07 7.23 9.94
N ALA A 3 -7.41 6.76 11.13
CA ALA A 3 -8.18 5.53 11.32
C ALA A 3 -9.56 5.58 10.62
N PRO A 4 -10.36 6.66 10.75
CA PRO A 4 -11.68 6.72 10.10
C PRO A 4 -11.60 6.65 8.57
N SER A 5 -10.58 7.25 7.97
CA SER A 5 -10.39 7.15 6.51
C SER A 5 -10.04 5.72 6.09
N ILE A 6 -9.26 4.99 6.89
CA ILE A 6 -8.93 3.58 6.62
C ILE A 6 -10.19 2.72 6.73
N GLU A 7 -10.96 2.88 7.81
CA GLU A 7 -12.24 2.17 8.01
C GLU A 7 -13.20 2.43 6.85
N HIS A 8 -13.33 3.68 6.41
CA HIS A 8 -14.17 4.04 5.27
C HIS A 8 -13.73 3.35 3.96
N ILE A 9 -12.42 3.22 3.72
CA ILE A 9 -11.91 2.46 2.57
C ILE A 9 -12.29 0.98 2.68
N LEU A 10 -12.14 0.38 3.86
CA LEU A 10 -12.45 -1.05 4.08
C LEU A 10 -13.96 -1.32 3.94
N GLU A 11 -14.82 -0.44 4.46
CA GLU A 11 -16.27 -0.50 4.28
C GLU A 11 -16.68 -0.40 2.80
N ASN A 12 -16.15 0.59 2.09
CA ASN A 12 -16.40 0.74 0.66
C ASN A 12 -15.88 -0.46 -0.14
N THR A 13 -14.75 -1.04 0.26
CA THR A 13 -14.20 -2.26 -0.36
C THR A 13 -15.18 -3.43 -0.23
N ALA A 14 -15.81 -3.62 0.94
CA ALA A 14 -16.84 -4.63 1.15
C ALA A 14 -18.03 -4.43 0.20
N ILE A 15 -18.53 -3.20 0.11
CA ILE A 15 -19.66 -2.84 -0.75
C ILE A 15 -19.31 -3.08 -2.23
N MET A 16 -18.17 -2.58 -2.68
CA MET A 16 -17.70 -2.73 -4.07
C MET A 16 -17.49 -4.19 -4.44
N LYS A 17 -16.93 -5.01 -3.54
CA LYS A 17 -16.75 -6.45 -3.76
C LYS A 17 -18.10 -7.17 -3.89
N ALA A 18 -19.07 -6.85 -3.02
CA ALA A 18 -20.40 -7.46 -3.04
C ALA A 18 -21.22 -7.08 -4.28
N GLN A 19 -21.03 -5.86 -4.80
CA GLN A 19 -21.77 -5.32 -5.95
C GLN A 19 -21.00 -5.40 -7.27
N ARG A 20 -19.88 -6.13 -7.30
CA ARG A 20 -19.00 -6.17 -8.45
C ARG A 20 -19.73 -6.73 -9.67
N GLY A 21 -19.77 -5.95 -10.76
CA GLY A 21 -20.48 -6.30 -11.99
C GLY A 21 -21.97 -5.91 -12.01
N GLU A 22 -22.53 -5.46 -10.89
CA GLU A 22 -23.92 -5.01 -10.77
C GLU A 22 -24.03 -3.49 -10.60
N SER A 23 -23.02 -2.86 -9.99
CA SER A 23 -23.01 -1.42 -9.75
C SER A 23 -23.02 -0.61 -11.05
N GLN A 24 -23.95 0.33 -11.15
CA GLN A 24 -23.99 1.35 -12.20
C GLN A 24 -23.26 2.64 -11.80
N HIS A 25 -22.73 2.70 -10.58
CA HIS A 25 -22.02 3.86 -10.09
C HIS A 25 -20.58 3.87 -10.63
N LEU A 26 -20.28 4.82 -11.51
CA LEU A 26 -18.99 4.98 -12.18
C LEU A 26 -18.31 6.30 -11.74
N PRO A 27 -17.72 6.35 -10.54
CA PRO A 27 -17.19 7.61 -9.98
C PRO A 27 -15.99 8.16 -10.75
N LEU A 28 -15.32 7.33 -11.55
CA LEU A 28 -14.19 7.73 -12.40
C LEU A 28 -14.59 7.91 -13.87
N ALA A 29 -15.89 7.94 -14.20
CA ALA A 29 -16.37 8.15 -15.56
C ALA A 29 -15.76 9.42 -16.18
N GLY A 30 -15.15 9.26 -17.36
CA GLY A 30 -14.50 10.37 -18.08
C GLY A 30 -13.13 10.77 -17.53
N GLN A 31 -12.67 10.17 -16.44
CA GLN A 31 -11.33 10.40 -15.91
C GLN A 31 -10.30 9.54 -16.66
N THR A 32 -9.05 10.00 -16.64
CA THR A 32 -7.87 9.25 -17.08
C THR A 32 -6.89 9.18 -15.93
N TRP A 33 -6.39 7.99 -15.64
CA TRP A 33 -5.43 7.71 -14.58
C TRP A 33 -4.12 7.18 -15.16
N ALA A 34 -3.00 7.76 -14.74
CA ALA A 34 -1.67 7.30 -15.11
C ALA A 34 -1.23 6.15 -14.18
N MET A 35 -0.70 5.08 -14.74
CA MET A 35 -0.10 3.98 -14.00
C MET A 35 1.40 3.96 -14.29
N ILE A 36 2.19 4.54 -13.39
CA ILE A 36 3.64 4.75 -13.53
C ILE A 36 4.39 3.63 -12.82
N PHE A 37 5.11 2.79 -13.58
CA PHE A 37 5.76 1.59 -13.06
C PHE A 37 7.25 1.56 -13.40
N ALA A 38 8.10 1.83 -12.41
CA ALA A 38 9.55 1.65 -12.51
C ALA A 38 9.99 0.19 -12.34
N LYS A 39 9.21 -0.60 -11.56
CA LYS A 39 9.37 -2.05 -11.39
C LYS A 39 8.16 -2.75 -11.99
N SER A 40 8.38 -3.80 -12.78
CA SER A 40 7.29 -4.61 -13.31
C SER A 40 6.55 -5.34 -12.17
N SER A 41 5.22 -5.39 -12.26
CA SER A 41 4.37 -6.22 -11.39
C SER A 41 3.03 -6.47 -12.03
N THR A 42 2.81 -7.71 -12.45
CA THR A 42 1.57 -8.12 -13.10
C THR A 42 0.39 -8.03 -12.14
N ARG A 43 0.55 -8.46 -10.87
CA ARG A 43 -0.56 -8.43 -9.88
C ARG A 43 -1.03 -7.01 -9.61
N THR A 44 -0.10 -6.11 -9.30
CA THR A 44 -0.41 -4.71 -9.02
C THR A 44 -0.96 -4.01 -10.25
N ARG A 45 -0.41 -4.28 -11.44
CA ARG A 45 -0.94 -3.71 -12.67
C ARG A 45 -2.39 -4.16 -12.90
N VAL A 46 -2.63 -5.46 -12.88
CA VAL A 46 -3.97 -6.00 -13.19
C VAL A 46 -5.00 -5.53 -12.17
N SER A 47 -4.68 -5.50 -10.87
CA SER A 47 -5.62 -5.06 -9.84
C SER A 47 -6.05 -3.60 -10.02
N PHE A 48 -5.10 -2.68 -10.24
CA PHE A 48 -5.41 -1.27 -10.48
C PHE A 48 -6.08 -1.04 -11.84
N GLU A 49 -5.59 -1.68 -12.90
CA GLU A 49 -6.13 -1.50 -14.25
C GLU A 49 -7.59 -1.96 -14.34
N VAL A 50 -7.92 -3.10 -13.72
CA VAL A 50 -9.30 -3.60 -13.62
C VAL A 50 -10.13 -2.70 -12.72
N GLY A 51 -9.66 -2.37 -11.51
CA GLY A 51 -10.41 -1.54 -10.56
C GLY A 51 -10.76 -0.15 -11.11
N ILE A 52 -9.80 0.54 -11.73
CA ILE A 52 -10.04 1.86 -12.34
C ILE A 52 -11.07 1.77 -13.47
N ARG A 53 -10.97 0.74 -14.33
CA ARG A 53 -11.91 0.54 -15.44
C ARG A 53 -13.31 0.18 -14.96
N GLU A 54 -13.44 -0.66 -13.95
CA GLU A 54 -14.73 -1.01 -13.34
C GLU A 54 -15.40 0.22 -12.70
N LEU A 55 -14.63 1.21 -12.25
CA LEU A 55 -15.13 2.51 -11.77
C LEU A 55 -15.38 3.53 -12.91
N GLY A 56 -15.19 3.15 -14.17
CA GLY A 56 -15.46 3.98 -15.36
C GLY A 56 -14.28 4.82 -15.85
N GLY A 57 -13.09 4.66 -15.26
CA GLY A 57 -11.89 5.40 -15.61
C GLY A 57 -11.11 4.79 -16.77
N ASN A 58 -10.40 5.65 -17.50
CA ASN A 58 -9.41 5.24 -18.49
C ASN A 58 -8.03 5.08 -17.84
N VAL A 59 -7.26 4.13 -18.34
CA VAL A 59 -5.93 3.81 -17.80
C VAL A 59 -4.88 4.09 -18.87
N MET A 60 -3.86 4.87 -18.50
CA MET A 60 -2.64 5.06 -19.27
C MET A 60 -1.49 4.37 -18.54
N PHE A 61 -1.00 3.27 -19.08
CA PHE A 61 0.15 2.57 -18.51
C PHE A 61 1.46 3.22 -19.01
N LEU A 62 2.36 3.53 -18.09
CA LEU A 62 3.64 4.17 -18.32
C LEU A 62 4.74 3.37 -17.61
N SER A 63 5.47 2.55 -18.37
CA SER A 63 6.62 1.80 -17.85
C SER A 63 7.90 2.63 -17.81
N SER A 64 8.90 2.16 -17.08
CA SER A 64 10.26 2.74 -17.07
C SER A 64 10.89 2.88 -18.47
N ASN A 65 10.53 2.01 -19.42
CA ASN A 65 11.01 2.10 -20.81
C ASN A 65 10.30 3.19 -21.61
N GLU A 66 9.08 3.55 -21.23
CA GLU A 66 8.26 4.58 -21.90
C GLU A 66 8.48 5.96 -21.27
N LEU A 67 8.80 6.00 -19.98
CA LEU A 67 9.10 7.24 -19.25
C LEU A 67 10.52 7.71 -19.53
N GLN A 68 10.66 9.00 -19.86
CA GLN A 68 11.97 9.64 -20.02
C GLN A 68 12.69 9.95 -18.69
N LEU A 69 12.18 9.44 -17.56
CA LEU A 69 12.83 9.56 -16.25
C LEU A 69 14.27 9.01 -16.28
N GLY A 70 14.54 7.98 -17.11
CA GLY A 70 15.90 7.44 -17.32
C GLY A 70 16.78 8.22 -18.31
N ARG A 71 16.24 9.22 -19.02
CA ARG A 71 16.97 10.06 -19.99
C ARG A 71 17.28 11.48 -19.48
N GLY A 72 16.97 11.75 -18.20
CA GLY A 72 17.36 12.99 -17.52
C GLY A 72 16.27 14.05 -17.43
N GLU A 73 15.00 13.73 -17.75
CA GLU A 73 13.89 14.63 -17.41
C GLU A 73 13.63 14.55 -15.88
N PRO A 74 13.67 15.68 -15.16
CA PRO A 74 13.41 15.68 -13.72
C PRO A 74 11.98 15.22 -13.41
N LEU A 75 11.82 14.39 -12.36
CA LEU A 75 10.52 13.87 -11.94
C LEU A 75 9.49 14.98 -11.70
N LYS A 76 9.89 16.08 -11.07
CA LYS A 76 9.05 17.29 -10.87
C LYS A 76 8.47 17.86 -12.17
N ASP A 77 9.20 17.82 -13.28
CA ASP A 77 8.76 18.42 -14.54
C ASP A 77 7.75 17.48 -15.23
N THR A 78 8.04 16.18 -15.24
CA THR A 78 7.07 15.16 -15.65
C THR A 78 5.79 15.21 -14.80
N ALA A 79 5.91 15.35 -13.47
CA ALA A 79 4.78 15.44 -12.54
C ALA A 79 3.88 16.64 -12.86
N ARG A 80 4.46 17.82 -13.09
CA ARG A 80 3.70 19.03 -13.48
C ARG A 80 2.95 18.86 -14.78
N VAL A 81 3.57 18.23 -15.78
CA VAL A 81 2.94 17.98 -17.08
C VAL A 81 1.78 17.01 -16.92
N LEU A 82 2.00 15.86 -16.28
CA LEU A 82 0.96 14.86 -16.07
C LEU A 82 -0.19 15.40 -15.21
N GLY A 83 0.11 16.20 -14.18
CA GLY A 83 -0.88 16.86 -13.33
C GLY A 83 -1.85 17.79 -14.07
N ARG A 84 -1.54 18.19 -15.31
CA ARG A 84 -2.43 18.99 -16.18
C ARG A 84 -3.16 18.15 -17.23
N MET A 85 -2.88 16.86 -17.33
CA MET A 85 -3.37 15.98 -18.40
C MET A 85 -4.18 14.79 -17.87
N VAL A 86 -3.91 14.32 -16.65
CA VAL A 86 -4.60 13.18 -16.03
C VAL A 86 -5.24 13.59 -14.69
N HIS A 87 -6.12 12.74 -14.18
CA HIS A 87 -6.93 13.02 -12.99
C HIS A 87 -6.34 12.39 -11.71
N GLY A 88 -5.51 11.36 -11.88
CA GLY A 88 -4.82 10.69 -10.79
C GLY A 88 -3.68 9.81 -11.30
N ALA A 89 -2.82 9.39 -10.37
CA ALA A 89 -1.64 8.58 -10.65
C ALA A 89 -1.52 7.42 -9.65
N VAL A 90 -1.21 6.24 -10.17
CA VAL A 90 -0.81 5.06 -9.40
C VAL A 90 0.66 4.84 -9.68
N ILE A 91 1.49 4.89 -8.63
CA ILE A 91 2.95 4.87 -8.76
C ILE A 91 3.52 3.64 -8.07
N ARG A 92 4.29 2.86 -8.81
CA ARG A 92 5.14 1.79 -8.29
C ARG A 92 6.59 2.12 -8.62
N THR A 93 7.37 2.45 -7.61
CA THR A 93 8.77 2.88 -7.77
C THR A 93 9.66 2.29 -6.67
N PHE A 94 10.90 2.75 -6.58
CA PHE A 94 11.87 2.33 -5.57
C PHE A 94 11.78 3.26 -4.36
N ALA A 95 12.14 4.53 -4.52
CA ALA A 95 12.24 5.48 -3.43
C ALA A 95 10.87 6.06 -3.07
N GLN A 96 10.59 6.15 -1.77
CA GLN A 96 9.38 6.80 -1.26
C GLN A 96 9.31 8.29 -1.65
N SER A 97 10.47 8.95 -1.69
CA SER A 97 10.61 10.35 -2.09
C SER A 97 10.11 10.63 -3.51
N ASP A 98 10.19 9.65 -4.42
CA ASP A 98 9.69 9.83 -5.79
C ASP A 98 8.16 9.99 -5.79
N VAL A 99 7.46 9.20 -4.96
CA VAL A 99 6.00 9.29 -4.83
C VAL A 99 5.60 10.62 -4.18
N GLU A 100 6.35 11.05 -3.16
CA GLU A 100 6.13 12.31 -2.46
C GLU A 100 6.38 13.52 -3.37
N GLU A 101 7.51 13.54 -4.08
CA GLU A 101 7.85 14.60 -5.05
C GLU A 101 6.81 14.64 -6.18
N PHE A 102 6.40 13.50 -6.71
CA PHE A 102 5.35 13.47 -7.74
C PHE A 102 4.03 14.05 -7.21
N SER A 103 3.61 13.64 -6.01
CA SER A 103 2.38 14.13 -5.39
C SER A 103 2.42 15.65 -5.19
N GLU A 104 3.54 16.17 -4.67
CA GLU A 104 3.75 17.60 -4.43
C GLU A 104 3.65 18.42 -5.73
N TRP A 105 4.32 17.98 -6.80
CA TRP A 105 4.42 18.76 -8.03
C TRP A 105 3.27 18.55 -9.02
N SER A 106 2.58 17.41 -8.96
CA SER A 106 1.49 17.10 -9.89
C SER A 106 0.15 17.71 -9.45
N GLY A 107 -0.09 17.84 -8.13
CA GLY A 107 -1.35 18.37 -7.60
C GLY A 107 -2.58 17.49 -7.87
N ILE A 108 -2.37 16.23 -8.25
CA ILE A 108 -3.44 15.23 -8.49
C ILE A 108 -3.37 14.11 -7.46
N SER A 109 -4.45 13.35 -7.31
CA SER A 109 -4.50 12.18 -6.43
C SER A 109 -3.41 11.17 -6.81
N THR A 110 -2.47 10.95 -5.89
CA THR A 110 -1.32 10.06 -6.11
C THR A 110 -1.38 8.88 -5.14
N ILE A 111 -1.35 7.66 -5.67
CA ILE A 111 -1.46 6.41 -4.93
C ILE A 111 -0.11 5.69 -4.96
N ASN A 112 0.46 5.43 -3.77
CA ASN A 112 1.60 4.52 -3.64
C ASN A 112 1.13 3.07 -3.82
N ALA A 113 1.45 2.48 -4.97
CA ALA A 113 1.14 1.08 -5.23
C ALA A 113 2.19 0.13 -4.64
N LEU A 114 3.45 0.56 -4.53
CA LEU A 114 4.55 -0.06 -3.79
C LEU A 114 5.81 0.81 -3.94
N THR A 115 6.53 0.99 -2.83
CA THR A 115 7.93 1.44 -2.77
C THR A 115 8.77 0.41 -2.02
N ASP A 116 10.08 0.59 -2.00
CA ASP A 116 10.98 -0.25 -1.19
C ASP A 116 10.79 0.01 0.32
N ALA A 117 10.14 1.12 0.69
CA ALA A 117 9.82 1.46 2.07
C ALA A 117 8.43 0.96 2.51
N GLU A 118 7.42 1.05 1.63
CA GLU A 118 6.01 0.82 2.02
C GLU A 118 5.19 0.14 0.92
N HIS A 119 4.20 -0.65 1.34
CA HIS A 119 3.21 -1.30 0.49
C HIS A 119 1.78 -1.17 1.08
N PRO A 120 1.24 0.06 1.18
CA PRO A 120 -0.02 0.32 1.90
C PRO A 120 -1.22 -0.43 1.30
N CYS A 121 -1.30 -0.55 -0.03
CA CYS A 121 -2.39 -1.27 -0.68
C CYS A 121 -2.47 -2.76 -0.31
N GLN A 122 -1.31 -3.40 -0.09
CA GLN A 122 -1.28 -4.81 0.31
C GLN A 122 -1.82 -4.96 1.74
N ILE A 123 -1.34 -4.14 2.67
CA ILE A 123 -1.77 -4.19 4.07
C ILE A 123 -3.27 -3.90 4.22
N LEU A 124 -3.81 -2.92 3.50
CA LEU A 124 -5.26 -2.68 3.48
C LEU A 124 -6.04 -3.90 2.98
N THR A 125 -5.52 -4.59 1.95
CA THR A 125 -6.13 -5.82 1.42
C THR A 125 -6.06 -6.98 2.42
N ASP A 126 -4.95 -7.09 3.16
CA ASP A 126 -4.75 -8.13 4.17
C ASP A 126 -5.67 -7.92 5.38
N ILE A 127 -5.81 -6.68 5.85
CA ILE A 127 -6.75 -6.30 6.91
C ILE A 127 -8.18 -6.57 6.47
N PHE A 128 -8.55 -6.16 5.24
CA PHE A 128 -9.87 -6.45 4.68
C PHE A 128 -10.15 -7.97 4.67
N THR A 129 -9.18 -8.76 4.22
CA THR A 129 -9.28 -10.22 4.18
C THR A 129 -9.50 -10.81 5.58
N TYR A 130 -8.78 -10.32 6.59
CA TYR A 130 -9.01 -10.74 7.98
C TYR A 130 -10.42 -10.37 8.44
N GLN A 131 -10.86 -9.14 8.16
CA GLN A 131 -12.19 -8.65 8.57
C GLN A 131 -13.32 -9.47 7.95
N GLU A 132 -13.21 -9.87 6.69
CA GLU A 132 -14.17 -10.77 6.05
C GLU A 132 -14.27 -12.12 6.74
N LEU A 133 -13.16 -12.64 7.25
CA LEU A 133 -13.08 -14.00 7.78
C LEU A 133 -13.29 -14.10 9.29
N ARG A 134 -12.98 -13.03 10.04
CA ARG A 134 -12.83 -13.05 11.50
C ARG A 134 -13.42 -11.82 12.20
N GLY A 135 -13.92 -10.83 11.44
CA GLY A 135 -14.41 -9.58 12.00
C GLY A 135 -13.28 -8.60 12.38
N SER A 136 -13.56 -7.66 13.27
CA SER A 136 -12.63 -6.56 13.56
C SER A 136 -11.22 -7.01 13.95
N ILE A 137 -10.21 -6.29 13.44
CA ILE A 137 -8.79 -6.47 13.78
C ILE A 137 -8.41 -5.76 15.09
N VAL A 138 -9.26 -4.90 15.63
CA VAL A 138 -9.00 -4.17 16.89
C VAL A 138 -8.74 -5.15 18.03
N GLY A 139 -7.64 -4.95 18.76
CA GLY A 139 -7.20 -5.80 19.85
C GLY A 139 -6.69 -7.18 19.44
N LYS A 140 -6.45 -7.41 18.15
CA LYS A 140 -5.91 -8.68 17.62
C LYS A 140 -4.39 -8.68 17.59
N ILE A 141 -3.83 -9.88 17.47
CA ILE A 141 -2.39 -10.09 17.37
C ILE A 141 -2.02 -10.46 15.93
N VAL A 142 -1.33 -9.56 15.24
CA VAL A 142 -0.72 -9.81 13.94
C VAL A 142 0.74 -10.14 14.13
N THR A 143 1.20 -11.27 13.63
CA THR A 143 2.59 -11.71 13.77
C THR A 143 3.24 -11.91 12.40
N PHE A 144 4.28 -11.15 12.12
CA PHE A 144 5.14 -11.30 10.96
C PHE A 144 6.43 -12.06 11.34
N ILE A 145 6.81 -13.04 10.54
CA ILE A 145 8.03 -13.84 10.72
C ILE A 145 8.87 -13.75 9.44
N GLY A 146 10.14 -13.35 9.54
CA GLY A 146 11.06 -13.30 8.39
C GLY A 146 11.94 -12.06 8.37
N ASP A 147 12.12 -11.46 7.19
CA ASP A 147 12.80 -10.17 7.03
C ASP A 147 11.90 -9.04 7.57
N GLY A 148 12.13 -8.65 8.83
CA GLY A 148 11.40 -7.59 9.51
C GLY A 148 11.73 -6.18 9.00
N ALA A 149 12.74 -6.02 8.14
CA ALA A 149 13.17 -4.73 7.62
C ALA A 149 12.63 -4.44 6.21
N CYS A 150 11.92 -5.38 5.58
CA CYS A 150 11.32 -5.17 4.26
C CYS A 150 10.01 -4.35 4.33
N ASN A 151 9.55 -3.86 3.19
CA ASN A 151 8.41 -2.94 3.11
C ASN A 151 7.09 -3.49 3.71
N VAL A 152 6.86 -4.80 3.70
CA VAL A 152 5.62 -5.41 4.23
C VAL A 152 5.48 -5.24 5.75
N PRO A 153 6.37 -5.75 6.61
CA PRO A 153 6.31 -5.53 8.06
C PRO A 153 6.41 -4.05 8.43
N LEU A 154 7.19 -3.25 7.69
CA LEU A 154 7.23 -1.80 7.91
C LEU A 154 5.87 -1.13 7.64
N SER A 155 5.11 -1.63 6.67
CA SER A 155 3.74 -1.15 6.41
C SER A 155 2.74 -1.62 7.47
N TRP A 156 2.93 -2.83 8.02
CA TRP A 156 2.15 -3.32 9.15
C TRP A 156 2.34 -2.45 10.40
N ILE A 157 3.55 -1.94 10.65
CA ILE A 157 3.84 -1.01 11.77
C ILE A 157 2.89 0.20 11.74
N TRP A 158 2.76 0.82 10.57
CA TRP A 158 1.88 1.99 10.41
C TRP A 158 0.40 1.63 10.60
N ALA A 159 -0.03 0.47 10.12
CA ALA A 159 -1.41 0.01 10.31
C ALA A 159 -1.73 -0.31 11.78
N ALA A 160 -0.80 -0.93 12.51
CA ALA A 160 -0.96 -1.28 13.92
C ALA A 160 -1.24 -0.05 14.79
N GLU A 161 -0.52 1.04 14.53
CA GLU A 161 -0.75 2.31 15.21
C GLU A 161 -2.13 2.89 14.91
N LYS A 162 -2.63 2.77 13.67
CA LYS A 162 -3.90 3.39 13.28
C LYS A 162 -5.13 2.57 13.64
N LEU A 163 -5.02 1.25 13.71
CA LEU A 163 -6.17 0.34 13.88
C LEU A 163 -6.17 -0.43 15.20
N ASP A 164 -5.34 0.00 16.15
CA ASP A 164 -5.33 -0.47 17.54
C ASP A 164 -5.24 -2.01 17.67
N PHE A 165 -4.24 -2.59 17.02
CA PHE A 165 -3.90 -4.01 17.15
C PHE A 165 -2.43 -4.18 17.52
N GLU A 166 -2.09 -5.35 18.08
CA GLU A 166 -0.72 -5.69 18.41
C GLU A 166 0.00 -6.26 17.19
N LEU A 167 1.15 -5.69 16.86
CA LEU A 167 2.04 -6.24 15.83
C LEU A 167 3.27 -6.87 16.49
N ARG A 168 3.53 -8.12 16.14
CA ARG A 168 4.74 -8.84 16.52
C ARG A 168 5.61 -9.07 15.30
N ILE A 169 6.88 -8.73 15.37
CA ILE A 169 7.86 -8.99 14.31
C ILE A 169 8.92 -9.93 14.88
N ALA A 170 8.92 -11.17 14.41
CA ALA A 170 9.97 -12.13 14.68
C ALA A 170 10.98 -12.11 13.52
N ALA A 171 12.17 -11.56 13.77
CA ALA A 171 13.22 -11.46 12.77
C ALA A 171 14.60 -11.62 13.42
N PRO A 172 15.59 -12.23 12.72
CA PRO A 172 16.97 -12.20 13.18
C PRO A 172 17.43 -10.74 13.37
N LYS A 173 18.28 -10.47 14.37
CA LYS A 173 18.68 -9.10 14.75
C LYS A 173 19.16 -8.22 13.57
N ALA A 174 19.82 -8.81 12.57
CA ALA A 174 20.31 -8.09 11.39
C ALA A 174 19.20 -7.63 10.43
N TYR A 175 18.01 -8.22 10.54
CA TYR A 175 16.83 -7.99 9.69
C TYR A 175 15.64 -7.44 10.49
N GLN A 176 15.88 -6.86 11.67
CA GLN A 176 14.85 -6.19 12.44
C GLN A 176 14.64 -4.75 11.93
N PRO A 177 13.44 -4.17 12.10
CA PRO A 177 13.20 -2.76 11.82
C PRO A 177 14.25 -1.86 12.50
N SER A 178 14.65 -0.79 11.82
CA SER A 178 15.61 0.16 12.38
C SER A 178 15.01 0.93 13.55
N ALA A 179 15.85 1.34 14.50
CA ALA A 179 15.41 2.17 15.64
C ALA A 179 14.74 3.47 15.21
N GLU A 180 15.14 4.03 14.06
CA GLU A 180 14.53 5.22 13.48
C GLU A 180 13.05 5.01 13.12
N ILE A 181 12.72 3.87 12.50
CA ILE A 181 11.32 3.54 12.20
C ILE A 181 10.53 3.36 13.49
N LEU A 182 11.10 2.67 14.48
CA LEU A 182 10.41 2.39 15.75
C LEU A 182 10.16 3.64 16.59
N GLN A 183 11.01 4.66 16.48
CA GLN A 183 10.79 5.96 17.13
C GLN A 183 9.68 6.79 16.48
N ARG A 184 9.31 6.47 15.23
CA ARG A 184 8.28 7.21 14.48
C ARG A 184 6.86 6.71 14.72
N THR A 185 6.70 5.56 15.38
CA THR A 185 5.41 4.95 15.64
C THR A 185 5.09 4.93 17.13
N ASN A 186 3.80 5.06 17.45
CA ASN A 186 3.27 4.87 18.80
C ASN A 186 2.42 3.59 18.90
N GLY A 187 2.51 2.68 17.91
CA GLY A 187 1.74 1.44 17.88
C GLY A 187 2.22 0.42 18.92
N ASN A 188 1.34 -0.54 19.24
CA ASN A 188 1.69 -1.67 20.10
C ASN A 188 2.53 -2.68 19.31
N ILE A 189 3.85 -2.56 19.37
CA ILE A 189 4.79 -3.34 18.55
C ILE A 189 5.76 -4.11 19.45
N LEU A 190 5.84 -5.42 19.24
CA LEU A 190 6.83 -6.31 19.83
C LEU A 190 7.82 -6.77 18.76
N ILE A 191 9.12 -6.65 19.04
CA ILE A 191 10.18 -7.17 18.17
C ILE A 191 10.99 -8.19 18.95
N THR A 192 11.21 -9.35 18.34
CA THR A 192 11.94 -10.45 18.95
C THR A 192 12.68 -11.26 17.90
N ASP A 193 13.67 -12.04 18.32
CA ASP A 193 14.27 -13.12 17.52
C ASP A 193 13.70 -14.51 17.89
N ASP A 194 12.80 -14.57 18.88
CA ASP A 194 12.07 -15.78 19.27
C ASP A 194 10.76 -15.93 18.48
N VAL A 195 10.80 -16.79 17.46
CA VAL A 195 9.66 -17.09 16.58
C VAL A 195 8.51 -17.76 17.34
N HIS A 196 8.80 -18.60 18.34
CA HIS A 196 7.76 -19.32 19.08
C HIS A 196 7.00 -18.37 19.99
N ALA A 197 7.73 -17.53 20.73
CA ALA A 197 7.12 -16.52 21.59
C ALA A 197 6.28 -15.51 20.79
N ALA A 198 6.75 -15.11 19.60
CA ALA A 198 5.98 -14.22 18.73
C ALA A 198 4.67 -14.87 18.24
N ALA A 199 4.74 -16.13 17.77
CA ALA A 199 3.61 -16.84 17.18
C ALA A 199 2.55 -17.29 18.20
N GLU A 200 2.89 -17.35 19.49
CA GLU A 200 1.98 -17.82 20.52
C GLU A 200 0.74 -16.92 20.65
N GLY A 201 -0.44 -17.51 20.39
CA GLY A 201 -1.71 -16.78 20.46
C GLY A 201 -1.95 -15.78 19.34
N ALA A 202 -1.17 -15.81 18.25
CA ALA A 202 -1.38 -14.93 17.11
C ALA A 202 -2.73 -15.19 16.41
N ASP A 203 -3.48 -14.12 16.10
CA ASP A 203 -4.67 -14.17 15.27
C ASP A 203 -4.32 -14.24 13.77
N ILE A 204 -3.18 -13.66 13.39
CA ILE A 204 -2.62 -13.71 12.04
C ILE A 204 -1.15 -14.12 12.12
N LEU A 205 -0.77 -15.14 11.35
CA LEU A 205 0.63 -15.48 11.05
C LEU A 205 0.93 -15.09 9.60
N TYR A 206 1.93 -14.24 9.40
CA TYR A 206 2.29 -13.66 8.11
C TYR A 206 3.79 -13.84 7.84
N THR A 207 4.16 -14.05 6.58
CA THR A 207 5.56 -14.04 6.12
C THR A 207 5.63 -13.56 4.67
N ASP A 208 6.82 -13.26 4.18
CA ASP A 208 7.09 -12.96 2.78
C ASP A 208 8.42 -13.60 2.36
N VAL A 209 8.74 -13.55 1.07
CA VAL A 209 10.00 -14.05 0.49
C VAL A 209 11.23 -13.42 1.15
N TRP A 210 12.34 -14.19 1.24
CA TRP A 210 13.61 -13.79 1.85
C TRP A 210 14.71 -13.61 0.81
#